data_AF-A0A9J5YFN4-F1
#
_entry.id   AF-A0A9J5YFN4-F1
#
_cell.length_a   1.000
_cell.length_b   1.000
_cell.length_c   1.000
_cell.angle_alpha   90.00
_cell.angle_beta   90.00
_cell.angle_gamma   90.00
#
_symmetry.space_group_name_H-M   'P 1'
#
loop_
_entity.id
_entity.type
_entity.pdbx_description
1 polymer ?
#
loop_
_entity_poly.entity_id
_entity_poly.type
_entity_poly.pdbx_seq_one_letter_code
_entity_poly.pdbx_strand_id
1 'polypeptide(L)'
;MIVLVLCVRIGPLYVLTGVGGSLLSALFVRKKISVGASGALFGLLGAMLSELITNWTLYENKLATLLTLLLIIALNLAVGILPHVDNFAHLGGFVTGFFLGCVLLLRPQFGWVNLNKAPPGYFVASKKSKYKIYQYILLMFSLAFLLTGFILGLALLTNGWDGNAHCSWCHYLSCVPTPLWSCTEARCATIQLGNQLNMTCTSNHKNGTYMLTNPNNTFEIQMLCSKLCK
;
A
#
# COMPACT_ATOMS: atom_id res chain seq x y z
N MET A 1 -8.28 -10.80 -26.64
CA MET A 1 -7.68 -11.87 -25.79
C MET A 1 -6.62 -11.32 -24.81
N ILE A 2 -5.65 -10.52 -25.26
CA ILE A 2 -4.58 -9.94 -24.41
C ILE A 2 -5.13 -9.10 -23.23
N VAL A 3 -6.07 -8.19 -23.50
CA VAL A 3 -6.71 -7.34 -22.47
C VAL A 3 -7.39 -8.19 -21.38
N LEU A 4 -8.09 -9.26 -21.76
CA LEU A 4 -8.77 -10.14 -20.80
C LEU A 4 -7.77 -10.87 -19.88
N VAL A 5 -6.64 -11.33 -20.43
CA VAL A 5 -5.57 -12.00 -19.65
C VAL A 5 -4.87 -11.03 -18.70
N LEU A 6 -4.70 -9.77 -19.10
CA LEU A 6 -4.19 -8.71 -18.22
C LEU A 6 -5.18 -8.37 -17.11
N CYS A 7 -6.47 -8.18 -17.42
CA CYS A 7 -7.50 -7.88 -16.41
C CYS A 7 -7.62 -8.98 -15.34
N VAL A 8 -7.57 -10.26 -15.74
CA VAL A 8 -7.70 -11.39 -14.81
C VAL A 8 -6.51 -11.52 -13.86
N ARG A 9 -5.33 -10.97 -14.20
CA ARG A 9 -4.14 -11.03 -13.34
C ARG A 9 -3.93 -9.74 -12.54
N ILE A 10 -4.06 -8.60 -13.21
CA ILE A 10 -3.76 -7.29 -12.62
C ILE A 10 -4.92 -6.79 -11.76
N GLY A 11 -6.18 -7.10 -12.11
CA GLY A 11 -7.36 -6.70 -11.33
C GLY A 11 -7.33 -7.24 -9.90
N PRO A 12 -7.25 -8.58 -9.69
CA PRO A 12 -7.14 -9.15 -8.35
C PRO A 12 -5.90 -8.68 -7.61
N LEU A 13 -4.78 -8.51 -8.31
CA LEU A 13 -3.55 -8.00 -7.71
C LEU A 13 -3.78 -6.60 -7.15
N TYR A 14 -4.34 -5.68 -7.93
CA TYR A 14 -4.65 -4.31 -7.49
C TYR A 14 -5.58 -4.29 -6.28
N VAL A 15 -6.65 -5.09 -6.29
CA VAL A 15 -7.61 -5.15 -5.18
C VAL A 15 -6.96 -5.71 -3.91
N LEU A 16 -6.28 -6.86 -4.01
CA LEU A 16 -5.70 -7.53 -2.84
C LEU A 16 -4.55 -6.72 -2.22
N THR A 17 -3.73 -6.04 -3.03
CA THR A 17 -2.69 -5.16 -2.49
C THR A 17 -3.28 -3.91 -1.85
N GLY A 18 -4.37 -3.37 -2.39
CA GLY A 18 -5.14 -2.32 -1.75
C GLY A 18 -5.63 -2.74 -0.37
N VAL A 19 -6.23 -3.92 -0.24
CA VAL A 19 -6.66 -4.48 1.05
C VAL A 19 -5.48 -4.69 2.01
N GLY A 20 -4.35 -5.22 1.53
CA GLY A 20 -3.15 -5.38 2.35
C GLY A 20 -2.58 -4.06 2.85
N GLY A 21 -2.58 -3.03 2.01
CA GLY A 21 -2.23 -1.66 2.40
C GLY A 21 -3.18 -1.08 3.44
N SER A 22 -4.49 -1.16 3.22
CA SER A 22 -5.50 -0.70 4.17
C SER A 22 -5.43 -1.44 5.50
N LEU A 23 -5.14 -2.74 5.50
CA LEU A 23 -4.97 -3.53 6.71
C LEU A 23 -3.78 -3.03 7.54
N LEU A 24 -2.62 -2.81 6.89
CA LEU A 24 -1.44 -2.31 7.59
C LEU A 24 -1.66 -0.87 8.10
N SER A 25 -2.27 -0.02 7.28
CA SER A 25 -2.70 1.32 7.68
C SER A 25 -3.60 1.29 8.92
N ALA A 26 -4.65 0.47 8.93
CA ALA A 26 -5.60 0.41 10.05
C ALA A 26 -4.96 -0.06 11.37
N LEU A 27 -3.90 -0.87 11.31
CA LEU A 27 -3.16 -1.34 12.49
C LEU A 27 -2.25 -0.28 13.11
N PHE A 28 -1.70 0.63 12.30
CA PHE A 28 -0.72 1.63 12.73
C PHE A 28 -1.27 3.08 12.75
N VAL A 29 -2.37 3.36 12.06
CA VAL A 29 -2.94 4.70 11.90
C VAL A 29 -4.43 4.68 12.26
N ARG A 30 -4.74 4.61 13.56
CA ARG A 30 -6.11 4.48 14.07
C ARG A 30 -6.91 5.80 14.08
N LYS A 31 -6.23 6.94 14.23
CA LYS A 31 -6.87 8.25 14.47
C LYS A 31 -6.95 9.15 13.25
N LYS A 32 -6.41 8.72 12.10
CA LYS A 32 -6.50 9.45 10.82
C LYS A 32 -7.25 8.62 9.81
N ILE A 33 -8.13 9.28 9.05
CA ILE A 33 -8.84 8.65 7.94
C ILE A 33 -7.84 8.49 6.80
N SER A 34 -7.53 7.25 6.45
CA SER A 34 -6.71 6.90 5.29
C SER A 34 -7.60 6.35 4.19
N VAL A 35 -7.66 7.07 3.07
CA VAL A 35 -8.42 6.68 1.88
C VAL A 35 -7.57 6.98 0.66
N GLY A 36 -7.33 5.98 -0.20
CA GLY A 36 -6.54 6.22 -1.39
C GLY A 36 -6.25 4.97 -2.21
N ALA A 37 -6.30 5.15 -3.53
CA ALA A 37 -5.88 4.17 -4.53
C ALA A 37 -4.34 3.93 -4.53
N SER A 38 -3.58 4.81 -3.88
CA SER A 38 -2.12 4.81 -3.92
C SER A 38 -1.50 3.55 -3.31
N GLY A 39 -2.11 2.96 -2.26
CA GLY A 39 -1.61 1.71 -1.68
C GLY A 39 -1.58 0.57 -2.70
N ALA A 40 -2.65 0.45 -3.51
CA ALA A 40 -2.73 -0.53 -4.58
C ALA A 40 -1.72 -0.26 -5.71
N LEU A 41 -1.45 1.02 -6.04
CA LEU A 41 -0.41 1.41 -7.00
C LEU A 41 0.99 1.00 -6.52
N PHE A 42 1.30 1.22 -5.25
CA PHE A 42 2.53 0.71 -4.65
C PHE A 42 2.61 -0.82 -4.68
N GLY A 43 1.47 -1.50 -4.53
CA GLY A 43 1.38 -2.94 -4.75
C GLY A 43 1.73 -3.38 -6.17
N LEU A 44 1.34 -2.61 -7.19
CA LEU A 44 1.77 -2.86 -8.57
C LEU A 44 3.29 -2.66 -8.74
N LEU A 45 3.87 -1.63 -8.11
CA LEU A 45 5.33 -1.43 -8.10
C LEU A 45 6.05 -2.63 -7.45
N GLY A 46 5.54 -3.13 -6.32
CA GLY A 46 6.05 -4.33 -5.65
C GLY A 46 5.96 -5.58 -6.53
N ALA A 47 4.84 -5.76 -7.23
CA ALA A 47 4.66 -6.87 -8.15
C ALA A 47 5.64 -6.81 -9.34
N MET A 48 5.87 -5.62 -9.90
CA MET A 48 6.88 -5.42 -10.95
C MET A 48 8.29 -5.74 -10.45
N LEU A 49 8.62 -5.35 -9.21
CA LEU A 49 9.92 -5.68 -8.62
C LEU A 49 10.09 -7.21 -8.46
N SER A 50 9.04 -7.90 -8.01
CA SER A 50 9.04 -9.36 -7.90
C SER A 50 9.21 -10.05 -9.26
N GLU A 51 8.54 -9.55 -10.31
CA GLU A 51 8.69 -10.08 -11.67
C GLU A 51 10.13 -9.88 -12.19
N LEU A 52 10.72 -8.70 -11.95
CA LEU A 52 12.09 -8.39 -12.35
C LEU A 52 13.11 -9.30 -11.66
N ILE A 53 12.97 -9.54 -10.36
CA ILE A 53 13.86 -10.44 -9.59
C ILE A 53 13.71 -11.89 -10.06
N THR A 54 12.47 -12.36 -10.23
CA THR A 54 12.20 -13.76 -10.58
C THR A 54 12.64 -14.09 -12.01
N ASN A 55 12.59 -13.11 -12.91
CA ASN A 55 12.93 -13.22 -14.33
C ASN A 55 14.17 -12.41 -14.70
N TRP A 56 15.15 -12.35 -13.78
CA TRP A 56 16.38 -11.56 -13.92
C TRP A 56 17.12 -11.77 -15.26
N THR A 57 17.04 -12.97 -15.84
CA THR A 57 17.74 -13.31 -17.08
C THR A 57 17.08 -12.75 -18.35
N LEU A 58 15.84 -12.28 -18.27
CA LEU A 58 15.09 -11.81 -19.44
C LEU A 58 15.42 -10.35 -19.83
N TYR A 59 15.86 -9.54 -18.87
CA TYR A 59 16.12 -8.12 -19.09
C TYR A 59 17.56 -7.91 -19.56
N GLU A 60 17.77 -7.07 -20.58
CA GLU A 60 19.12 -6.75 -21.07
C GLU A 60 19.85 -5.79 -20.10
N ASN A 61 19.16 -4.73 -19.66
CA ASN A 61 19.70 -3.70 -18.76
C ASN A 61 19.22 -3.83 -17.31
N LYS A 62 19.43 -5.02 -16.73
CA LYS A 62 18.86 -5.47 -15.43
C LYS A 62 19.11 -4.50 -14.28
N LEU A 63 20.36 -4.07 -14.11
CA LEU A 63 20.76 -3.21 -13.00
C LEU A 63 20.16 -1.82 -13.15
N ALA A 64 20.15 -1.27 -14.36
CA ALA A 64 19.53 0.03 -14.62
C ALA A 64 18.03 -0.02 -14.33
N THR A 65 17.31 -1.03 -14.84
CA THR A 65 15.88 -1.19 -14.56
C THR A 65 15.58 -1.36 -13.07
N LEU A 66 16.37 -2.17 -12.36
CA LEU A 66 16.23 -2.35 -10.91
C LEU A 66 16.44 -1.03 -10.16
N LEU A 67 17.53 -0.32 -10.46
CA LEU A 67 17.86 0.95 -9.81
C LEU A 67 16.80 2.01 -10.09
N THR A 68 16.32 2.12 -11.33
CA THR A 68 15.23 3.05 -11.67
C THR A 68 13.96 2.71 -10.91
N LEU A 69 13.58 1.44 -10.82
CA LEU A 69 12.39 1.02 -10.09
C LEU A 69 12.52 1.31 -8.59
N LEU A 70 13.67 0.98 -7.99
CA LEU A 70 13.96 1.29 -6.58
C LEU A 70 13.95 2.79 -6.31
N LEU A 71 14.50 3.59 -7.23
CA LEU A 71 14.47 5.05 -7.12
C LEU A 71 13.03 5.57 -7.15
N ILE A 72 12.19 5.08 -8.06
CA ILE A 72 10.77 5.46 -8.12
C ILE A 72 10.07 5.11 -6.80
N ILE A 73 10.28 3.90 -6.28
CA ILE A 73 9.69 3.47 -4.99
C ILE A 73 10.15 4.38 -3.86
N ALA A 74 11.45 4.64 -3.76
CA ALA A 74 12.03 5.47 -2.71
C ALA A 74 11.51 6.92 -2.78
N LEU A 75 11.43 7.51 -3.97
CA LEU A 75 10.90 8.86 -4.16
C LEU A 75 9.42 8.94 -3.78
N ASN A 76 8.59 7.97 -4.19
CA ASN A 76 7.17 7.98 -3.81
C ASN A 76 6.98 7.81 -2.30
N LEU A 77 7.80 6.97 -1.65
CA LEU A 77 7.73 6.79 -0.19
C LEU A 77 8.24 8.03 0.57
N ALA A 78 9.26 8.70 0.03
CA ALA A 78 9.77 9.96 0.57
C ALA A 78 8.71 11.08 0.49
N VAL A 79 7.95 11.15 -0.61
CA VAL A 79 6.78 12.05 -0.72
C VAL A 79 5.74 11.74 0.36
N GLY A 80 5.61 10.49 0.79
CA GLY A 80 4.68 10.13 1.84
C GLY A 80 5.07 10.55 3.26
N ILE A 81 6.22 11.19 3.44
CA ILE A 81 6.59 11.90 4.68
C ILE A 81 5.77 13.20 4.85
N LEU A 82 5.14 13.68 3.78
CA LEU A 82 4.24 14.83 3.81
C LEU A 82 3.00 14.56 4.66
N PRO A 83 2.46 15.59 5.35
CA PRO A 83 1.25 15.43 6.13
C PRO A 83 0.09 15.01 5.22
N HIS A 84 -0.77 14.13 5.72
CA HIS A 84 -1.93 13.52 5.05
C HIS A 84 -1.63 12.36 4.09
N VAL A 85 -0.37 11.98 3.89
CA VAL A 85 -0.02 10.77 3.16
C VAL A 85 0.20 9.61 4.13
N ASP A 86 -0.32 8.44 3.78
CA ASP A 86 -0.22 7.24 4.59
C ASP A 86 0.84 6.27 4.03
N ASN A 87 2.03 6.36 4.60
CA ASN A 87 3.15 5.49 4.25
C ASN A 87 2.98 4.05 4.74
N PHE A 88 2.16 3.79 5.76
CA PHE A 88 1.84 2.42 6.16
C PHE A 88 0.95 1.75 5.11
N ALA A 89 0.00 2.49 4.52
CA ALA A 89 -0.78 1.99 3.39
C ALA A 89 0.09 1.67 2.17
N HIS A 90 1.06 2.54 1.86
CA HIS A 90 1.99 2.33 0.75
C HIS A 90 2.91 1.14 1.00
N LEU A 91 3.49 1.03 2.20
CA LEU A 91 4.37 -0.08 2.58
C LEU A 91 3.62 -1.41 2.58
N GLY A 92 2.42 -1.45 3.17
CA GLY A 92 1.59 -2.65 3.22
C GLY A 92 1.15 -3.10 1.83
N GLY A 93 0.78 -2.15 0.97
CA GLY A 93 0.46 -2.41 -0.42
C GLY A 93 1.65 -2.96 -1.20
N PHE A 94 2.82 -2.34 -1.08
CA PHE A 94 4.07 -2.77 -1.70
C PHE A 94 4.47 -4.18 -1.31
N VAL A 95 4.51 -4.49 -0.01
CA VAL A 95 4.89 -5.81 0.51
C VAL A 95 3.91 -6.87 0.04
N THR A 96 2.61 -6.61 0.16
CA THR A 96 1.56 -7.52 -0.32
C THR A 96 1.70 -7.76 -1.82
N GLY A 97 1.98 -6.70 -2.59
CA GLY A 97 2.14 -6.76 -4.04
C GLY A 97 3.38 -7.50 -4.49
N PHE A 98 4.48 -7.37 -3.77
CA PHE A 98 5.70 -8.13 -4.01
C PHE A 98 5.44 -9.65 -3.91
N PHE A 99 4.81 -10.09 -2.83
CA PHE A 99 4.49 -11.51 -2.63
C PHE A 99 3.38 -12.01 -3.57
N LEU A 100 2.36 -11.19 -3.86
CA LEU A 100 1.36 -11.54 -4.88
C LEU A 100 1.97 -11.61 -6.28
N GLY A 101 2.97 -10.79 -6.59
CA GLY A 101 3.75 -10.86 -7.82
C GLY A 101 4.44 -12.21 -7.97
N CYS A 102 5.03 -12.73 -6.89
CA CYS A 102 5.66 -14.05 -6.86
C CYS A 102 4.67 -15.19 -7.19
N VAL A 103 3.38 -15.00 -6.87
CA VAL A 103 2.32 -15.99 -7.08
C VAL A 103 1.66 -15.83 -8.46
N LEU A 104 1.21 -14.63 -8.80
CA LEU A 104 0.35 -14.35 -9.96
C LEU A 104 1.13 -14.08 -11.25
N LEU A 105 2.36 -13.56 -11.14
CA LEU A 105 3.22 -13.22 -12.29
C LEU A 105 4.29 -14.29 -12.57
N LEU A 106 4.15 -15.48 -11.98
CA LEU A 106 5.10 -16.57 -12.18
C LEU A 106 5.08 -17.06 -13.65
N ARG A 107 6.18 -16.83 -14.36
CA ARG A 107 6.34 -17.23 -15.76
C ARG A 107 6.94 -18.64 -15.86
N PRO A 108 6.41 -19.50 -16.76
CA PRO A 108 7.04 -20.79 -17.05
C PRO A 108 8.40 -20.59 -17.72
N GLN A 109 9.26 -21.60 -17.67
CA GLN A 109 10.58 -21.55 -18.29
C GLN A 109 10.50 -21.23 -19.79
N PHE A 110 11.44 -20.43 -20.28
CA PHE A 110 11.57 -20.12 -21.70
C PHE A 110 11.77 -21.41 -22.52
N GLY A 111 10.92 -21.63 -23.52
CA GLY A 111 10.92 -22.86 -24.34
C GLY A 111 10.15 -24.04 -23.74
N TRP A 112 9.40 -23.86 -22.64
CA TRP A 112 8.46 -24.88 -22.17
C TRP A 112 7.25 -24.96 -23.11
N VAL A 113 7.01 -26.14 -23.68
CA VAL A 113 5.85 -26.44 -24.53
C VAL A 113 4.94 -27.42 -23.80
N ASN A 114 3.64 -27.11 -23.77
CA ASN A 114 2.65 -28.06 -23.28
C ASN A 114 2.46 -29.15 -24.34
N LEU A 115 3.11 -30.32 -24.15
CA LEU A 115 3.03 -31.45 -25.07
C LEU A 115 1.58 -31.90 -25.37
N ASN A 116 0.65 -31.72 -24.41
CA ASN A 116 -0.76 -32.08 -24.62
C ASN A 116 -1.49 -31.12 -25.58
N LYS A 117 -0.92 -29.94 -25.84
CA LYS A 117 -1.44 -28.94 -26.79
C LYS A 117 -0.53 -28.78 -28.01
N ALA A 118 0.51 -29.61 -28.13
CA ALA A 118 1.44 -29.53 -29.24
C ALA A 118 0.82 -30.13 -30.51
N PRO A 119 1.13 -29.60 -31.71
CA PRO A 119 0.69 -30.18 -32.96
C PRO A 119 1.17 -31.64 -33.12
N PRO A 120 0.42 -32.52 -33.79
CA PRO A 120 0.88 -33.88 -34.10
C PRO A 120 2.22 -33.85 -34.84
N GLY A 121 3.22 -34.61 -34.39
CA GLY A 121 4.56 -34.64 -34.98
C GLY A 121 5.56 -33.61 -34.44
N TYR A 122 5.21 -32.85 -33.39
CA TYR A 122 6.14 -31.94 -32.72
C TYR A 122 7.13 -32.70 -31.82
N PHE A 123 8.40 -32.83 -32.26
CA PHE A 123 9.47 -33.48 -31.50
C PHE A 123 10.21 -32.47 -30.61
N VAL A 124 10.30 -32.75 -29.31
CA VAL A 124 11.03 -31.92 -28.34
C VAL A 124 12.29 -32.65 -27.89
N ALA A 125 13.45 -32.04 -28.12
CA ALA A 125 14.75 -32.64 -27.81
C ALA A 125 14.96 -32.94 -26.31
N SER A 126 14.22 -32.25 -25.41
CA SER A 126 14.26 -32.51 -23.97
C SER A 126 13.00 -31.98 -23.26
N LYS A 127 12.39 -32.81 -22.40
CA LYS A 127 11.27 -32.41 -21.54
C LYS A 127 11.79 -31.53 -20.40
N LYS A 128 11.69 -30.20 -20.56
CA LYS A 128 11.98 -29.25 -19.48
C LYS A 128 10.80 -29.16 -18.49
N SER A 129 11.09 -29.02 -17.21
CA SER A 129 10.06 -28.73 -16.19
C SER A 129 9.40 -27.37 -16.46
N LYS A 130 8.11 -27.22 -16.13
CA LYS A 130 7.38 -25.95 -16.33
C LYS A 130 7.98 -24.80 -15.51
N TYR A 131 8.38 -25.08 -14.27
CA TYR A 131 8.98 -24.11 -13.35
C TYR A 131 10.26 -24.66 -12.72
N LYS A 132 11.17 -23.77 -12.34
CA LYS A 132 12.39 -24.10 -11.59
C LYS A 132 12.07 -24.37 -10.12
N ILE A 133 12.92 -25.12 -9.42
CA ILE A 133 12.72 -25.42 -8.00
C ILE A 133 12.62 -24.16 -7.13
N TYR A 134 13.44 -23.13 -7.39
CA TYR A 134 13.36 -21.86 -6.67
C TYR A 134 12.03 -21.14 -6.87
N GLN A 135 11.40 -21.28 -8.05
CA GLN A 135 10.10 -20.68 -8.34
C GLN A 135 9.00 -21.34 -7.51
N TYR A 136 9.05 -22.66 -7.32
CA TYR A 136 8.14 -23.36 -6.41
C TYR A 136 8.37 -23.00 -4.95
N ILE A 137 9.63 -22.90 -4.51
CA ILE A 137 9.95 -22.48 -3.13
C ILE A 137 9.42 -21.06 -2.88
N LEU A 138 9.68 -20.13 -3.80
CA LEU A 138 9.21 -18.76 -3.72
C LEU A 138 7.68 -18.68 -3.70
N LEU A 139 7.01 -19.49 -4.52
CA LEU A 139 5.55 -19.59 -4.55
C LEU A 139 4.99 -20.04 -3.19
N MET A 140 5.50 -21.15 -2.66
CA MET A 140 5.03 -21.70 -1.38
C MET A 140 5.29 -20.74 -0.22
N PHE A 141 6.47 -20.13 -0.19
CA PHE A 141 6.83 -19.13 0.81
C PHE A 141 5.91 -17.91 0.74
N SER A 142 5.69 -17.37 -0.47
CA SER A 142 4.84 -16.19 -0.67
C SER A 142 3.39 -16.47 -0.27
N LEU A 143 2.87 -17.65 -0.61
CA LEU A 143 1.52 -18.04 -0.23
C LEU A 143 1.38 -18.17 1.29
N ALA A 144 2.34 -18.82 1.95
CA ALA A 144 2.34 -18.94 3.40
C ALA A 144 2.40 -17.57 4.07
N PHE A 145 3.29 -16.67 3.61
CA PHE A 145 3.44 -15.32 4.13
C PHE A 145 2.17 -14.49 3.98
N LEU A 146 1.52 -14.55 2.81
CA LEU A 146 0.26 -13.84 2.58
C LEU A 146 -0.86 -14.36 3.48
N LEU A 147 -1.04 -15.69 3.56
CA LEU A 147 -2.09 -16.28 4.39
C LEU A 147 -1.89 -15.94 5.87
N THR A 148 -0.68 -16.14 6.40
CA THR A 148 -0.39 -15.84 7.81
C THR A 148 -0.48 -14.35 8.08
N GLY A 149 0.06 -13.50 7.20
CA GLY A 149 0.02 -12.04 7.33
C GLY A 149 -1.40 -11.49 7.34
N PHE A 150 -2.26 -11.92 6.42
CA PHE A 150 -3.66 -11.48 6.40
C PHE A 150 -4.44 -11.97 7.62
N ILE A 151 -4.29 -13.25 8.01
CA ILE A 151 -4.98 -13.81 9.18
C ILE A 151 -4.55 -13.08 10.46
N LEU A 152 -3.24 -12.95 10.69
CA LEU A 152 -2.70 -12.28 11.87
C LEU A 152 -3.07 -10.80 11.87
N GLY A 153 -2.93 -10.11 10.74
CA GLY A 153 -3.29 -8.69 10.65
C GLY A 153 -4.76 -8.44 10.93
N LEU A 154 -5.66 -9.27 10.38
CA LEU A 154 -7.09 -9.18 10.66
C LEU A 154 -7.41 -9.48 12.13
N ALA A 155 -6.81 -10.53 12.70
CA ALA A 155 -7.00 -10.90 14.11
C ALA A 155 -6.53 -9.78 15.06
N LEU A 156 -5.38 -9.18 14.79
CA LEU A 156 -4.85 -8.05 15.56
C LEU A 156 -5.78 -6.83 15.44
N LEU A 157 -6.29 -6.57 14.24
CA LEU A 157 -7.22 -5.47 14.00
C LEU A 157 -8.53 -5.66 14.77
N THR A 158 -9.11 -6.88 14.75
CA THR A 158 -10.35 -7.19 15.48
C THR A 158 -10.16 -7.16 16.99
N ASN A 159 -8.96 -7.48 17.48
CA ASN A 159 -8.60 -7.36 18.90
C ASN A 159 -8.30 -5.92 19.32
N GLY A 160 -8.35 -4.95 18.39
CA GLY A 160 -8.11 -3.55 18.68
C GLY A 160 -6.64 -3.22 18.99
N TRP A 161 -5.71 -4.06 18.53
CA TRP A 161 -4.28 -3.83 18.75
C TRP A 161 -3.82 -2.56 18.02
N ASP A 162 -3.05 -1.72 18.72
CA ASP A 162 -2.49 -0.47 18.19
C ASP A 162 -0.96 -0.63 18.07
N GLY A 163 -0.50 -0.77 16.83
CA GLY A 163 0.92 -0.92 16.52
C GLY A 163 1.72 0.36 16.76
N ASN A 164 1.09 1.53 16.67
CA ASN A 164 1.76 2.80 16.92
C ASN A 164 2.02 3.03 18.41
N ALA A 165 1.22 2.45 19.30
CA ALA A 165 1.47 2.49 20.74
C ALA A 165 2.75 1.74 21.16
N HIS A 166 3.18 0.75 20.36
CA HIS A 166 4.32 -0.12 20.67
C HIS A 166 5.59 0.26 19.90
N CYS A 167 5.55 1.34 19.11
CA CYS A 167 6.64 1.73 18.22
C CYS A 167 6.89 3.25 18.28
N SER A 168 7.97 3.64 18.97
CA SER A 168 8.31 5.04 19.21
C SER A 168 8.76 5.82 17.96
N TRP A 169 9.04 5.15 16.84
CA TRP A 169 9.47 5.79 15.59
C TRP A 169 8.43 5.70 14.47
N CYS A 170 7.36 4.93 14.65
CA CYS A 170 6.38 4.65 13.61
C CYS A 170 5.62 5.91 13.16
N HIS A 171 5.44 6.90 14.04
CA HIS A 171 4.80 8.16 13.67
C HIS A 171 5.61 8.96 12.64
N TYR A 172 6.95 8.82 12.63
CA TYR A 172 7.81 9.48 11.65
C TYR A 172 7.68 8.90 10.25
N LEU A 173 7.15 7.68 10.09
CA LEU A 173 6.91 7.13 8.76
C LEU A 173 5.81 7.88 8.04
N SER A 174 4.76 8.29 8.75
CA SER A 174 3.63 8.99 8.15
C SER A 174 3.80 10.52 8.16
N CYS A 175 4.65 11.06 9.04
CA CYS A 175 4.93 12.49 9.05
C CYS A 175 6.21 12.82 9.83
N VAL A 176 7.14 13.52 9.19
CA VAL A 176 8.30 14.12 9.86
C VAL A 176 8.06 15.63 9.99
N PRO A 177 8.12 16.21 11.21
CA PRO A 177 7.93 17.65 11.39
C PRO A 177 9.09 18.42 10.77
N THR A 178 8.80 19.41 9.92
CA THR A 178 9.81 20.29 9.30
C THR A 178 9.39 21.75 9.38
N PRO A 179 10.28 22.73 9.12
CA PRO A 179 9.89 24.14 9.12
C PRO A 179 8.80 24.50 8.10
N LEU A 180 8.59 23.66 7.07
CA LEU A 180 7.59 23.87 6.03
C LEU A 180 6.22 23.26 6.39
N TRP A 181 6.14 22.31 7.32
CA TRP A 181 4.87 21.68 7.71
C TRP A 181 4.86 21.05 9.12
N SER A 182 3.70 21.04 9.76
CA SER A 182 3.50 20.42 11.07
C SER A 182 2.75 19.09 10.99
N CYS A 183 3.13 18.14 11.86
CA CYS A 183 2.55 16.81 11.97
C CYS A 183 1.49 16.68 13.06
N THR A 184 1.25 17.75 13.83
CA THR A 184 0.23 17.74 14.89
C THR A 184 -1.16 17.62 14.30
N GLU A 185 -1.94 16.67 14.82
CA GLU A 185 -3.37 16.62 14.53
C GLU A 185 -4.00 17.95 14.92
N ALA A 186 -4.83 18.49 14.03
CA ALA A 186 -5.62 19.68 14.28
C ALA A 186 -6.56 19.43 15.47
N ARG A 187 -6.13 19.84 16.66
CA ARG A 187 -6.98 19.91 17.85
C ARG A 187 -7.46 21.36 17.96
N CYS A 188 -8.76 21.53 18.09
CA CYS A 188 -9.34 22.85 18.29
C CYS A 188 -10.11 22.87 19.60
N ALA A 189 -9.89 23.92 20.38
CA ALA A 189 -10.82 24.30 21.44
C ALA A 189 -12.02 24.98 20.78
N THR A 190 -13.23 24.60 21.18
CA THR A 190 -14.47 25.14 20.62
C THR A 190 -15.27 25.84 21.70
N ILE A 191 -15.74 27.06 21.42
CA ILE A 191 -16.66 27.82 22.25
C ILE A 191 -17.92 28.08 21.42
N GLN A 192 -19.06 27.56 21.87
CA GLN A 192 -20.33 27.69 21.17
C GLN A 192 -21.20 28.78 21.82
N LEU A 193 -21.57 29.80 21.04
CA LEU A 193 -22.55 30.82 21.40
C LEU A 193 -23.72 30.74 20.40
N GLY A 194 -24.79 30.03 20.77
CA GLY A 194 -25.94 29.81 19.87
C GLY A 194 -25.54 29.02 18.61
N ASN A 195 -25.78 29.60 17.43
CA ASN A 195 -25.37 29.04 16.13
C ASN A 195 -23.94 29.42 15.71
N GLN A 196 -23.23 30.24 16.49
CA GLN A 196 -21.83 30.57 16.24
C GLN A 196 -20.90 29.63 17.01
N LEU A 197 -19.96 29.04 16.28
CA LEU A 197 -18.87 28.23 16.79
C LEU A 197 -17.57 29.02 16.66
N ASN A 198 -17.04 29.49 17.78
CA ASN A 198 -15.70 30.04 17.84
C ASN A 198 -14.72 28.89 18.08
N MET A 199 -13.80 28.68 17.14
CA MET A 199 -12.81 27.61 17.20
C MET A 199 -11.43 28.23 17.32
N THR A 200 -10.60 27.67 18.21
CA THR A 200 -9.20 28.04 18.38
C THR A 200 -8.34 26.82 18.20
N CYS A 201 -7.47 26.82 17.20
CA CYS A 201 -6.53 25.75 16.95
C CYS A 201 -5.44 25.71 18.02
N THR A 202 -5.24 24.57 18.68
CA THR A 202 -4.24 24.43 19.74
C THR A 202 -2.82 24.24 19.21
N SER A 203 -2.62 23.92 17.93
CA SER A 203 -1.29 23.70 17.36
C SER A 203 -0.62 24.99 16.87
N ASN A 204 -1.39 25.95 16.35
CA ASN A 204 -0.87 27.19 15.76
C ASN A 204 -1.54 28.47 16.32
N HIS A 205 -2.42 28.33 17.32
CA HIS A 205 -3.17 29.41 17.95
C HIS A 205 -4.06 30.26 17.03
N LYS A 206 -4.34 29.81 15.79
CA LYS A 206 -5.31 30.48 14.90
C LYS A 206 -6.72 30.36 15.47
N ASN A 207 -7.49 31.43 15.39
CA ASN A 207 -8.89 31.47 15.80
C ASN A 207 -9.81 31.77 14.60
N GLY A 208 -11.03 31.27 14.66
CA GLY A 208 -12.02 31.48 13.61
C GLY A 208 -13.44 31.21 14.10
N THR A 209 -14.37 32.07 13.71
CA THR A 209 -15.80 31.95 14.01
C THR A 209 -16.56 31.43 12.80
N TYR A 210 -17.32 30.36 12.97
CA TYR A 210 -18.12 29.72 11.94
C TYR A 210 -19.59 29.65 12.37
N MET A 211 -20.51 29.79 11.41
CA MET A 211 -21.94 29.59 11.65
C MET A 211 -22.28 28.13 11.35
N LEU A 212 -22.75 27.38 12.35
CA LEU A 212 -23.17 25.99 12.17
C LEU A 212 -24.57 25.94 11.56
N THR A 213 -24.75 25.15 10.50
CA THR A 213 -26.09 24.81 9.97
C THR A 213 -26.75 23.72 10.82
N ASN A 214 -25.97 22.82 11.42
CA ASN A 214 -26.43 21.85 12.40
C ASN A 214 -25.40 21.67 13.53
N PRO A 215 -25.68 22.10 14.78
CA PRO A 215 -24.71 22.09 15.87
C PRO A 215 -24.29 20.69 16.35
N ASN A 216 -25.00 19.62 15.96
CA ASN A 216 -24.67 18.24 16.35
C ASN A 216 -23.79 17.49 15.34
N ASN A 217 -23.41 18.12 14.23
CA ASN A 217 -22.61 17.45 13.19
C ASN A 217 -21.10 17.50 13.52
N THR A 218 -20.63 16.50 14.27
CA THR A 218 -19.21 16.37 14.67
C THR A 218 -18.24 16.31 13.49
N PHE A 219 -18.67 15.79 12.34
CA PHE A 219 -17.84 15.75 11.12
C PHE A 219 -17.56 17.15 10.55
N GLU A 220 -18.57 18.03 10.54
CA GLU A 220 -18.45 19.42 10.06
C GLU A 220 -17.49 20.22 10.94
N ILE A 221 -17.61 20.05 12.26
CA ILE A 221 -16.72 20.66 13.27
C ILE A 221 -15.26 20.21 13.04
N GLN A 222 -15.04 18.91 12.83
CA GLN A 222 -13.69 18.39 12.64
C GLN A 222 -13.05 18.86 11.33
N MET A 223 -13.85 19.00 10.26
CA MET A 223 -13.40 19.55 8.98
C MET A 223 -13.05 21.05 9.09
N LEU A 224 -13.85 21.83 9.80
CA LEU A 224 -13.58 23.25 10.07
C LEU A 224 -12.31 23.42 10.92
N CYS A 225 -12.12 22.59 11.93
CA CYS A 225 -10.91 22.57 12.74
C CYS A 225 -9.66 22.27 11.90
N SER A 226 -9.72 21.25 11.04
CA SER A 226 -8.62 20.93 10.13
C SER A 226 -8.29 22.09 9.18
N LYS A 227 -9.30 22.79 8.65
CA LYS A 227 -9.10 23.99 7.82
C LYS A 227 -8.47 25.15 8.60
N LEU A 228 -8.91 25.39 9.83
CA LEU A 228 -8.41 26.47 10.68
C LEU A 228 -6.95 26.22 11.12
N CYS A 229 -6.62 24.97 11.44
CA CYS A 229 -5.28 24.57 11.87
C CYS A 229 -4.26 24.43 10.73
N LYS A 230 -4.71 24.54 9.48
CA LYS A 230 -3.85 24.59 8.30
C LYS A 230 -3.23 25.99 8.15
#